data_AF-A0A0G1I0E2-F1
#
_entry.id   AF-A0A0G1I0E2-F1
#
_cell.length_a   1.000
_cell.length_b   1.000
_cell.length_c   1.000
_cell.angle_alpha   90.00
_cell.angle_beta   90.00
_cell.angle_gamma   90.00
#
_symmetry.space_group_name_H-M   'P 1'
#
loop_
_entity.id
_entity.type
_entity.pdbx_description
1 polymer ?
#
loop_
_entity_poly.entity_id
_entity_poly.type
_entity_poly.pdbx_seq_one_letter_code
_entity_poly.pdbx_strand_id
1 'polypeptide(L)'
;MTEEVGTDKFKIVKHVPRFFSYRWPKLDRLRRGYAGQRQDLFILEFTGTDEDIKLDARECKQFKWVPIAEAQQTVHEVRKAQVERALEWI
;
A
#
# COMPACT_ATOMS: atom_id res chain seq x y z
N MET A 1 -4.17 0.27 -11.03
CA MET A 1 -4.72 -0.04 -9.70
C MET A 1 -6.24 0.09 -9.74
N THR A 2 -6.86 -0.57 -10.73
CA THR A 2 -8.24 -0.29 -11.14
C THR A 2 -9.28 -0.88 -10.21
N GLU A 3 -8.98 -2.00 -9.54
CA GLU A 3 -9.91 -2.64 -8.59
C GLU A 3 -10.11 -1.78 -7.34
N GLU A 4 -9.03 -1.42 -6.64
CA GLU A 4 -9.14 -0.69 -5.36
C GLU A 4 -9.23 0.83 -5.49
N VAL A 5 -8.49 1.41 -6.44
CA VAL A 5 -8.33 2.87 -6.60
C VAL A 5 -9.15 3.41 -7.78
N GLY A 6 -9.67 2.53 -8.63
CA GLY A 6 -10.52 2.91 -9.77
C GLY A 6 -9.77 3.47 -10.98
N THR A 7 -8.43 3.47 -10.98
CA THR A 7 -7.63 4.05 -12.06
C THR A 7 -6.30 3.32 -12.31
N ASP A 8 -5.82 3.42 -13.55
CA ASP A 8 -4.53 2.94 -14.03
C ASP A 8 -3.57 4.07 -14.44
N LYS A 9 -3.94 5.33 -14.20
CA LYS A 9 -3.14 6.53 -14.49
C LYS A 9 -1.92 6.69 -13.57
N PHE A 10 -1.05 5.69 -13.59
CA PHE A 10 0.17 5.61 -12.83
C PHE A 10 1.33 5.17 -13.71
N LYS A 11 2.49 5.77 -13.49
CA LYS A 11 3.76 5.34 -14.07
C LYS A 11 4.62 4.71 -12.99
N ILE A 12 5.19 3.55 -13.27
CA ILE A 12 6.14 2.90 -12.35
C ILE A 12 7.44 3.69 -12.37
N VAL A 13 7.81 4.25 -11.22
CA VAL A 13 9.09 4.92 -11.00
C VAL A 13 10.13 3.91 -10.50
N LYS A 14 9.71 3.00 -9.60
CA LYS A 14 10.60 2.02 -8.99
C LYS A 14 9.84 0.75 -8.60
N HIS A 15 10.51 -0.39 -8.71
CA HIS A 15 10.06 -1.69 -8.19
C HIS A 15 11.11 -2.22 -7.23
N VAL A 16 10.69 -2.59 -6.02
CA VAL A 16 11.54 -3.16 -4.97
C VAL A 16 11.02 -4.57 -4.67
N PRO A 17 11.65 -5.62 -5.22
CA PRO A 17 11.19 -6.99 -5.01
C PRO A 17 11.47 -7.46 -3.58
N ARG A 18 10.59 -8.34 -3.06
CA ARG A 18 10.70 -8.91 -1.70
C ARG A 18 10.85 -7.85 -0.62
N PHE A 19 10.17 -6.72 -0.82
CA PHE A 19 10.24 -5.55 0.04
C PHE A 19 9.83 -5.86 1.48
N PHE A 20 8.77 -6.64 1.70
CA PHE A 20 8.31 -6.93 3.05
C PHE A 20 7.71 -8.32 3.17
N SER A 21 7.83 -8.93 4.34
CA SER A 21 7.17 -10.20 4.63
C SER A 21 6.82 -10.31 6.10
N TYR A 22 5.66 -10.86 6.40
CA TYR A 22 5.22 -11.08 7.78
C TYR A 22 4.41 -12.36 7.88
N ARG A 23 4.46 -13.00 9.05
CA ARG A 23 3.64 -14.16 9.36
C ARG A 23 2.33 -13.71 9.98
N TRP A 24 1.25 -14.41 9.65
CA TRP A 24 -0.03 -14.21 10.32
C TRP A 24 -0.06 -14.88 11.69
N PRO A 25 -0.91 -14.40 12.62
CA PRO A 25 -1.23 -15.11 13.84
C PRO A 25 -1.71 -16.54 13.56
N LYS A 26 -1.51 -17.44 14.54
CA LYS A 26 -1.82 -18.88 14.38
C LYS A 26 -3.26 -19.12 13.90
N LEU A 27 -4.24 -18.39 14.43
CA LEU A 27 -5.65 -18.54 14.07
C LEU A 27 -5.90 -18.21 12.58
N ASP A 28 -5.34 -17.10 12.10
CA ASP A 28 -5.48 -16.70 10.70
C ASP A 28 -4.79 -17.67 9.75
N ARG A 29 -3.65 -18.22 10.15
CA ARG A 29 -2.96 -19.28 9.39
C ARG A 29 -3.81 -20.53 9.23
N LEU A 30 -4.50 -20.93 10.30
CA LEU A 30 -5.41 -22.08 10.27
C LEU A 30 -6.64 -21.81 9.39
N ARG A 31 -7.21 -20.60 9.47
CA ARG A 31 -8.40 -20.22 8.69
C ARG A 31 -8.11 -20.09 7.20
N ARG A 32 -6.99 -19.50 6.83
CA ARG A 32 -6.65 -19.16 5.44
C ARG A 32 -5.76 -20.19 4.76
N GLY A 33 -5.11 -21.09 5.51
CA GLY A 33 -4.19 -22.09 4.98
C GLY A 33 -2.80 -21.56 4.59
N TYR A 34 -2.53 -20.26 4.78
CA TYR A 34 -1.24 -19.63 4.45
C TYR A 34 -0.50 -19.12 5.68
N ALA A 35 0.83 -19.09 5.60
CA ALA A 35 1.68 -18.65 6.72
C ALA A 35 1.69 -17.13 6.95
N GLY A 36 1.31 -16.34 5.95
CA GLY A 36 1.44 -14.88 5.96
C GLY A 36 1.49 -14.29 4.56
N GLN A 37 2.07 -13.09 4.44
CA GLN A 37 2.24 -12.40 3.16
C GLN A 37 3.72 -12.09 2.87
N ARG A 38 4.06 -12.10 1.58
CA ARG A 38 5.28 -11.54 1.01
C ARG A 38 4.87 -10.49 -0.02
N GLN A 39 5.49 -9.33 0.04
CA GLN A 39 5.07 -8.14 -0.68
C GLN A 39 6.25 -7.53 -1.42
N ASP A 40 6.01 -7.12 -2.66
CA ASP A 40 6.87 -6.21 -3.41
C ASP A 40 6.34 -4.79 -3.22
N LEU A 41 7.22 -3.79 -3.32
CA LEU A 41 6.84 -2.38 -3.31
C LEU A 41 7.00 -1.80 -4.72
N PHE A 42 5.97 -1.07 -5.17
CA PHE A 42 6.03 -0.25 -6.37
C PHE A 42 5.87 1.21 -5.95
N ILE A 43 6.82 2.04 -6.37
CA ILE A 43 6.73 3.50 -6.24
C ILE A 43 6.16 4.01 -7.57
N LEU A 44 5.04 4.72 -7.48
CA LEU A 44 4.24 5.12 -8.61
C LEU A 44 4.14 6.64 -8.66
N GLU A 45 4.32 7.20 -9.84
CA GLU A 45 3.96 8.58 -10.16
C GLU A 45 2.52 8.60 -10.65
N PHE A 46 1.64 9.33 -9.97
CA PHE A 46 0.27 9.52 -10.43
C PHE A 46 0.25 10.57 -11.54
N THR A 47 -0.30 10.22 -12.71
CA THR A 47 -0.30 11.07 -13.90
C THR A 47 -1.69 11.59 -14.26
N GLY A 48 -2.66 11.41 -13.37
CA GLY A 48 -4.05 11.85 -13.53
C GLY A 48 -4.40 13.07 -12.68
N THR A 49 -5.69 13.29 -12.49
CA THR A 49 -6.24 14.25 -11.53
C THR A 49 -7.00 13.53 -10.41
N ASP A 50 -7.28 14.21 -9.30
CA ASP A 50 -7.92 13.59 -8.14
C ASP A 50 -9.30 12.97 -8.47
N GLU A 51 -10.01 13.51 -9.47
CA GLU A 51 -11.29 12.99 -9.95
C GLU A 51 -11.18 11.63 -10.66
N ASP A 52 -9.97 11.26 -11.09
CA ASP A 52 -9.70 9.94 -11.66
C ASP A 52 -9.67 8.85 -10.60
N ILE A 53 -9.51 9.19 -9.31
CA ILE A 53 -9.48 8.23 -8.21
C ILE A 53 -10.92 7.91 -7.79
N LYS A 54 -11.35 6.68 -8.07
CA LYS A 54 -12.69 6.16 -7.75
C LYS A 54 -12.56 4.96 -6.84
N LEU A 55 -12.50 5.20 -5.54
CA LEU A 55 -12.26 4.17 -4.54
C LEU A 55 -13.39 3.12 -4.49
N ASP A 56 -13.02 1.85 -4.31
CA ASP A 56 -13.98 0.83 -3.90
C ASP A 56 -14.30 0.99 -2.40
N ALA A 57 -15.51 1.43 -2.10
CA ALA A 57 -15.98 1.68 -0.74
C ALA A 57 -15.96 0.43 0.18
N ARG A 58 -15.82 -0.78 -0.38
CA ARG A 58 -15.66 -2.03 0.39
C ARG A 58 -14.29 -2.13 1.06
N GLU A 59 -13.26 -1.56 0.43
CA GLU A 59 -11.87 -1.62 0.90
C GLU A 59 -11.37 -0.26 1.39
N CYS A 60 -11.67 0.81 0.66
CA CYS A 60 -11.20 2.16 0.96
C CYS A 60 -12.34 3.17 0.84
N LYS A 61 -12.64 3.88 1.94
CA LYS A 61 -13.75 4.86 1.95
C LYS A 61 -13.33 6.25 1.50
N GLN A 62 -12.11 6.66 1.82
CA GLN A 62 -11.61 8.00 1.61
C GLN A 62 -10.09 7.95 1.43
N PHE A 63 -9.55 8.92 0.68
CA PHE A 63 -8.12 9.13 0.54
C PHE A 63 -7.78 10.60 0.75
N LYS A 64 -6.50 10.88 1.01
CA LYS A 64 -5.92 12.21 0.97
C LYS A 64 -4.46 12.10 0.56
N TRP A 65 -3.97 13.09 -0.17
CA TRP A 65 -2.53 13.27 -0.37
C TRP A 65 -1.90 13.81 0.92
N VAL A 66 -0.69 13.35 1.23
CA VAL A 66 0.06 13.76 2.42
C VAL A 66 1.51 14.06 2.04
N PRO A 67 2.15 15.06 2.67
CA PRO A 67 3.58 15.24 2.53
C PRO A 67 4.32 13.97 2.96
N ILE A 68 5.38 13.62 2.25
CA ILE A 68 6.15 12.40 2.52
C ILE A 68 6.70 12.35 3.96
N ALA A 69 7.08 13.51 4.51
CA ALA A 69 7.54 13.66 5.88
C ALA A 69 6.48 13.31 6.94
N GLU A 70 5.20 13.33 6.58
CA GLU A 70 4.07 13.03 7.46
C GLU A 70 3.51 11.62 7.25
N ALA A 71 3.94 10.90 6.20
CA ALA A 71 3.33 9.65 5.78
C ALA A 71 3.25 8.62 6.92
N GLN A 72 4.32 8.44 7.69
CA GLN A 72 4.38 7.50 8.81
C GLN A 72 3.36 7.83 9.92
N GLN A 73 3.01 9.09 10.10
CA GLN A 73 2.08 9.55 11.14
C GLN A 73 0.61 9.33 10.75
N THR A 74 0.34 9.20 9.46
CA THR A 74 -1.03 9.09 8.91
C THR A 74 -1.52 7.66 8.73
N VAL A 75 -0.64 6.66 8.91
CA VAL A 75 -1.00 5.24 8.80
C VAL A 75 -1.24 4.60 10.17
N HIS A 76 -2.01 3.51 10.17
CA HIS A 76 -2.22 2.70 11.37
C HIS A 76 -0.88 2.16 11.90
N GLU A 77 -0.76 2.00 13.22
CA GLU A 77 0.47 1.58 13.92
C GLU A 77 1.17 0.38 13.26
N VAL A 78 0.40 -0.67 12.93
CA VAL A 78 0.91 -1.90 12.29
C VAL A 78 1.56 -1.69 10.91
N ARG A 79 1.33 -0.54 10.27
CA ARG A 79 1.88 -0.18 8.95
C ARG A 79 3.07 0.78 9.04
N LYS A 80 3.34 1.37 10.21
CA LYS A 80 4.41 2.38 10.37
C LYS A 80 5.77 1.85 9.96
N ALA A 81 6.14 0.65 10.43
CA ALA A 81 7.42 0.02 10.05
C ALA A 81 7.53 -0.25 8.54
N GLN A 82 6.41 -0.58 7.89
CA GLN A 82 6.37 -0.79 6.45
C GLN A 82 6.55 0.53 5.68
N VAL A 83 5.91 1.61 6.15
CA VAL A 83 6.05 2.95 5.56
C VAL A 83 7.47 3.47 5.76
N GLU A 84 8.02 3.39 6.97
CA GLU A 84 9.39 3.81 7.27
C GLU A 84 10.40 3.15 6.34
N ARG A 85 10.31 1.83 6.16
CA ARG A 85 11.15 1.11 5.21
C ARG A 85 10.93 1.55 3.76
N ALA A 86 9.72 1.94 3.38
CA ALA A 86 9.43 2.39 2.01
C ALA A 86 10.07 3.75 1.72
N LEU A 87 10.19 4.62 2.74
CA LEU A 87 10.81 5.92 2.63
C LEU A 87 12.31 5.84 2.30
N GLU A 88 13.00 4.74 2.62
CA GLU A 88 14.41 4.51 2.23
C GLU A 88 14.59 4.40 0.70
N TRP A 89 13.51 4.24 -0.06
CA TRP A 89 13.54 4.01 -1.50
C TRP A 89 13.06 5.19 -2.34
N ILE A 90 12.58 6.27 -1.71
CA ILE A 90 12.12 7.51 -2.33
C ILE A 90 13.25 8.55 -2.27
#